data_AF-A0A1W1HEP2-F1
#
_entry.id   AF-A0A1W1HEP2-F1
#
_cell.length_a   1.000
_cell.length_b   1.000
_cell.length_c   1.000
_cell.angle_alpha   90.00
_cell.angle_beta   90.00
_cell.angle_gamma   90.00
#
_symmetry.space_group_name_H-M   'P 1'
#
loop_
_entity.id
_entity.type
_entity.pdbx_description
1 polymer ?
#
loop_
_entity_poly.entity_id
_entity_poly.type
_entity_poly.pdbx_seq_one_letter_code
_entity_poly.pdbx_strand_id
1 'polypeptide(L)' 'MAYTPEISQYQSAALRRIAWALDIPMTKAMNSIIQYITDIIDHERICKACRDKSQCVLCVFNQKNHKKEHSNEKQRE' A
#
# COMPACT_ATOMS: atom_id res chain seq x y z
N MET A 1 -14.01 -3.13 10.66
CA MET A 1 -14.93 -2.89 9.53
C MET A 1 -14.18 -2.00 8.54
N ALA A 2 -14.05 -2.40 7.27
CA ALA A 2 -13.42 -1.52 6.27
C ALA A 2 -14.47 -0.50 5.83
N TYR A 3 -14.32 0.76 6.24
CA TYR A 3 -15.18 1.84 5.77
C TYR A 3 -14.91 2.10 4.29
N THR A 4 -15.97 2.32 3.50
CA THR A 4 -15.81 2.79 2.12
C THR A 4 -15.22 4.20 2.18
N PRO A 5 -14.00 4.42 1.66
CA PRO A 5 -13.44 5.76 1.66
C PRO A 5 -14.29 6.67 0.77
N GLU A 6 -14.62 7.86 1.27
CA GLU A 6 -15.19 8.91 0.44
C GLU A 6 -14.10 9.46 -0.46
N ILE A 7 -14.22 9.20 -1.77
CA ILE A 7 -13.27 9.66 -2.78
C ILE A 7 -13.95 10.79 -3.57
N SER A 8 -13.29 11.94 -3.68
CA SER A 8 -13.81 13.03 -4.50
C SER A 8 -13.98 12.62 -5.96
N GLN A 9 -14.82 13.34 -6.71
CA GLN A 9 -14.99 13.11 -8.14
C GLN A 9 -13.67 13.23 -8.91
N TYR A 10 -12.82 14.19 -8.52
CA TYR A 10 -11.50 14.40 -9.11
C TYR A 10 -10.56 13.20 -8.89
N GLN A 11 -10.44 12.73 -7.64
CA GLN A 11 -9.61 11.57 -7.32
C GLN A 11 -10.14 10.29 -7.96
N SER A 12 -11.47 10.13 -8.05
CA SER A 12 -12.11 9.00 -8.72
C SER A 12 -11.80 8.97 -10.22
N ALA A 13 -11.78 10.13 -10.88
CA ALA A 13 -11.39 10.24 -12.28
C ALA A 13 -9.91 9.89 -12.49
N ALA A 14 -9.02 10.33 -11.59
CA ALA A 14 -7.61 9.97 -11.63
C ALA A 14 -7.40 8.46 -11.47
N LEU A 15 -8.04 7.84 -10.46
CA LEU A 15 -7.98 6.39 -10.23
C LEU A 15 -8.47 5.59 -11.46
N ARG A 16 -9.54 6.04 -12.11
CA ARG A 16 -10.07 5.39 -13.32
C ARG A 16 -9.08 5.46 -14.48
N ARG A 17 -8.42 6.60 -14.69
CA ARG A 17 -7.39 6.74 -15.74
C ARG A 17 -6.20 5.83 -15.49
N ILE A 18 -5.76 5.70 -14.23
CA ILE A 18 -4.71 4.76 -13.84
C ILE A 18 -5.15 3.32 -14.12
N ALA A 19 -6.38 2.96 -13.72
CA ALA A 19 -6.94 1.63 -13.94
C ALA A 19 -6.99 1.26 -15.44
N TRP A 20 -7.38 2.20 -16.31
CA TRP A 20 -7.33 2.01 -17.77
C TRP A 20 -5.90 1.85 -18.30
N ALA A 21 -4.96 2.68 -17.83
CA ALA A 21 -3.57 2.60 -18.28
C ALA A 21 -2.91 1.26 -17.90
N LEU A 22 -3.33 0.66 -16.79
CA LEU A 22 -2.85 -0.63 -16.30
C LEU A 22 -3.70 -1.82 -16.77
N ASP A 23 -4.78 -1.59 -17.53
CA ASP A 23 -5.76 -2.60 -17.96
C ASP A 23 -6.29 -3.48 -16.82
N ILE A 24 -6.66 -2.86 -15.69
CA ILE A 24 -7.20 -3.56 -14.51
C ILE A 24 -8.44 -2.86 -13.94
N PRO A 25 -9.30 -3.57 -13.18
CA PRO A 25 -10.40 -2.95 -12.45
C PRO A 25 -9.92 -1.88 -11.44
N MET A 26 -10.71 -0.81 -11.26
CA MET A 26 -10.38 0.30 -10.34
C MET A 26 -10.05 -0.15 -8.91
N THR A 27 -10.71 -1.18 -8.39
CA THR A 27 -10.44 -1.74 -7.06
C THR A 27 -9.04 -2.36 -6.98
N LYS A 28 -8.60 -3.06 -8.04
CA LYS A 28 -7.23 -3.59 -8.11
C LYS A 28 -6.23 -2.46 -8.21
N ALA A 29 -6.50 -1.45 -9.04
CA ALA A 29 -5.64 -0.27 -9.15
C ALA A 29 -5.49 0.45 -7.79
N MET A 30 -6.57 0.59 -7.02
CA MET A 30 -6.51 1.18 -5.68
C MET A 30 -5.61 0.37 -4.75
N ASN A 31 -5.77 -0.95 -4.73
CA ASN A 31 -4.93 -1.84 -3.90
C ASN A 31 -3.45 -1.72 -4.30
N SER A 32 -3.15 -1.69 -5.60
CA SER A 32 -1.78 -1.52 -6.11
C SER A 32 -1.18 -0.17 -5.72
N ILE A 33 -1.96 0.91 -5.76
CA ILE A 33 -1.50 2.24 -5.31
C ILE A 33 -1.21 2.20 -3.81
N ILE A 34 -2.10 1.63 -3.01
CA ILE A 34 -1.89 1.51 -1.55
C ILE A 34 -0.61 0.72 -1.28
N GLN A 35 -0.41 -0.42 -1.94
CA GLN A 35 0.79 -1.25 -1.80
C GLN A 35 2.06 -0.49 -2.22
N TYR A 36 2.04 0.18 -3.37
CA TYR A 36 3.17 0.99 -3.82
C TYR A 36 3.52 2.09 -2.80
N ILE A 37 2.52 2.81 -2.28
CA ILE A 37 2.74 3.82 -1.24
C ILE A 37 3.29 3.17 0.04
N THR A 38 2.82 1.98 0.42
CA THR A 38 3.35 1.29 1.60
C THR A 38 4.81 0.93 1.45
N ASP A 39 5.30 0.69 0.24
CA ASP A 39 6.70 0.34 -0.01
C ASP A 39 7.64 1.54 0.04
N ILE A 40 7.17 2.73 -0.37
CA ILE A 40 8.03 3.92 -0.50
C ILE A 40 7.94 4.93 0.67
N ILE A 41 6.93 4.83 1.52
CA ILE A 41 6.71 5.79 2.62
C ILE A 41 7.64 5.50 3.82
N ASP A 42 7.89 6.51 4.66
CA ASP A 42 8.65 6.33 5.90
C ASP A 42 7.84 5.51 6.93
N HIS A 43 8.21 4.24 7.08
CA HIS A 43 7.57 3.30 8.00
C HIS A 43 7.69 3.72 9.46
N GLU A 44 8.83 4.30 9.87
CA GLU A 44 9.06 4.72 11.24
C GLU A 44 8.11 5.85 11.61
N ARG A 45 7.97 6.83 10.72
CA ARG A 45 7.04 7.95 10.90
C ARG A 45 5.60 7.47 11.02
N ILE A 46 5.15 6.53 10.18
CA ILE A 46 3.81 5.96 10.29
C ILE A 46 3.63 5.21 11.60
N CYS A 47 4.59 4.37 11.97
CA CYS A 47 4.50 3.57 13.19
C CYS A 47 4.43 4.46 14.45
N LYS A 48 5.16 5.60 14.48
CA LYS A 48 5.09 6.58 15.58
C LYS A 48 3.73 7.28 15.68
N ALA A 49 3.07 7.55 14.54
CA ALA A 49 1.76 8.18 14.49
C ALA A 49 0.59 7.21 14.73
N CYS A 50 0.86 5.89 14.70
CA CYS A 50 -0.17 4.86 14.84
C CYS A 50 -0.86 4.91 16.21
N ARG A 51 -2.20 4.96 16.19
CA ARG A 51 -3.04 5.04 17.40
C ARG A 51 -3.54 3.70 17.91
N ASP A 52 -3.46 2.64 17.09
CA ASP A 52 -3.90 1.31 17.45
C ASP A 52 -2.75 0.31 17.37
N LYS A 53 -2.25 -0.09 18.53
CA LYS A 53 -1.13 -1.04 18.65
C LYS A 53 -1.59 -2.51 18.69
N SER A 54 -2.89 -2.78 18.74
CA SER A 54 -3.42 -4.14 18.87
C SER A 54 -3.10 -5.02 17.65
N GLN A 55 -2.95 -4.41 16.48
CA GLN A 55 -2.68 -5.08 15.21
C GLN A 55 -1.22 -4.93 14.74
N CYS A 56 -0.30 -4.45 15.59
CA CYS A 56 1.11 -4.27 15.19
C CYS A 56 1.79 -5.56 14.72
N VAL A 57 1.32 -6.74 15.18
CA VAL A 57 1.84 -8.04 14.76
C VAL A 57 1.65 -8.27 13.25
N LEU A 58 0.54 -7.81 12.67
CA LEU A 58 0.22 -7.96 11.25
C LEU A 58 0.47 -6.69 10.43
N CYS A 59 1.02 -5.64 11.05
CA CYS A 59 1.18 -4.34 10.41
C CYS A 59 2.33 -4.33 9.39
N VAL A 60 2.02 -3.88 8.17
CA VAL A 60 2.99 -3.74 7.07
C VAL A 60 4.00 -2.62 7.29
N PHE A 61 3.81 -1.74 8.28
CA PHE A 61 4.77 -0.66 8.60
C PHE A 61 5.65 -0.99 9.81
N ASN A 62 5.44 -2.16 10.44
CA ASN A 62 6.22 -2.55 11.60
C ASN A 62 7.57 -3.11 11.14
N GLN A 63 8.66 -2.41 11.44
CA GLN A 63 10.03 -2.83 11.09
C GLN A 63 10.41 -4.21 11.63
N LYS A 64 9.78 -4.69 12.70
CA LYS A 64 10.02 -6.05 13.23
C LYS A 64 9.52 -7.14 12.27
N ASN A 65 8.55 -6.81 11.41
CA ASN A 65 7.96 -7.72 10.43
C ASN A 65 8.74 -7.74 9.11
N HIS A 66 9.54 -6.71 8.83
CA HIS A 66 10.36 -6.58 7.61
C HIS A 66 11.71 -7.29 7.65
N LYS A 67 11.95 -8.16 8.64
CA LYS A 67 13.17 -8.97 8.69
C LYS A 67 13.08 -10.10 7.66
N LYS A 68 13.62 -9.84 6.46
CA LYS A 68 14.13 -10.77 5.42
C LYS A 68 13.28 -10.88 4.15
N GLU A 69 13.63 -10.09 3.13
CA GLU A 69 13.59 -10.53 1.73
C GLU A 69 14.50 -9.62 0.87
N HIS A 70 15.81 -9.70 1.09
CA HIS A 70 16.79 -9.15 0.17
C HIS A 70 17.84 -10.22 -0.14
N SER A 71 17.41 -11.29 -0.80
CA SER A 71 18.32 -12.31 -1.34
C SER A 71 17.67 -13.26 -2.35
N ASN A 72 16.97 -12.77 -3.38
CA ASN A 72 16.81 -13.49 -4.67
C ASN A 72 16.07 -12.67 -5.74
N GLU A 73 16.73 -11.65 -6.31
CA GLU A 73 16.34 -11.07 -7.62
C GLU A 73 17.62 -10.70 -8.38
N LYS A 74 18.54 -11.68 -8.52
CA LYS A 74 19.75 -11.54 -9.35
C LYS A 74 20.13 -12.82 -10.12
N GLN A 75 19.17 -13.70 -10.37
CA GLN A 75 19.34 -14.88 -11.23
C GLN A 75 18.18 -14.96 -12.23
N ARG A 76 18.21 -14.12 -13.26
CA ARG A 76 17.46 -14.27 -14.52
C ARG A 76 17.88 -13.22 -15.54
N GLU A 77 19.18 -13.16 -15.83
CA GLU A 77 19.73 -12.62 -17.10
C GLU A 77 20.93 -13.46 -17.51
#